data_AF-A0A959C6L1-F1
#
_entry.id   AF-A0A959C6L1-F1
#
_cell.length_a   1.000
_cell.length_b   1.000
_cell.length_c   1.000
_cell.angle_alpha   90.00
_cell.angle_beta   90.00
_cell.angle_gamma   90.00
#
_symmetry.space_group_name_H-M   'P 1'
#
loop_
_entity.id
_entity.type
_entity.pdbx_description
1 polymer ?
#
loop_
_entity_poly.entity_id
_entity_poly.type
_entity_poly.pdbx_seq_one_letter_code
_entity_poly.pdbx_strand_id
1 'polypeptide(L)'
;PVGPITLLDQVGLDIAAHVTETSRRIVANRPGFEICEAVVKMAAAGRLGKKNKKGFYQYDAKGKRQGIDASAYQFFRGDGKTALPIEDIQNRALMLMLNEAVLCLEEGIIANPRDGDLGAVFGIGFLPFTGGPFRAMDSWGIDAVVNTMQSLQKKYGERFAPAKMLERLAERGERFHQQG
;
A
#
# COMPACT_ATOMS: atom_id res chain seq x y z
N PRO A 1 -2.78 6.15 -14.36
CA PRO A 1 -2.53 5.31 -13.16
C PRO A 1 -3.22 3.94 -13.30
N VAL A 2 -2.58 2.87 -12.81
CA VAL A 2 -3.13 1.50 -12.83
C VAL A 2 -3.55 1.13 -11.42
N GLY A 3 -4.75 0.56 -11.24
CA GLY A 3 -5.23 0.13 -9.93
C GLY A 3 -4.38 -1.02 -9.35
N PRO A 4 -4.28 -1.15 -8.01
CA PRO A 4 -3.29 -2.01 -7.35
C PRO A 4 -3.38 -3.49 -7.76
N ILE A 5 -4.59 -4.03 -7.91
CA ILE A 5 -4.79 -5.43 -8.30
C ILE A 5 -4.41 -5.67 -9.77
N THR A 6 -4.70 -4.70 -10.65
CA THR A 6 -4.26 -4.79 -12.05
C THR A 6 -2.75 -4.63 -12.16
N LEU A 7 -2.14 -3.78 -11.31
CA LEU A 7 -0.69 -3.62 -11.25
C LEU A 7 0.01 -4.92 -10.84
N LEU A 8 -0.50 -5.63 -9.82
CA LEU A 8 0.03 -6.94 -9.42
C LEU A 8 0.05 -7.95 -10.57
N ASP A 9 -1.04 -8.03 -11.36
CA ASP A 9 -1.07 -8.91 -12.53
C ASP A 9 -0.11 -8.47 -13.65
N GLN A 10 0.14 -7.16 -13.78
CA GLN A 10 1.08 -6.63 -14.78
C GLN A 10 2.54 -6.90 -14.39
N VAL A 11 2.88 -6.70 -13.11
CA VAL A 11 4.20 -7.02 -12.56
C VAL A 11 4.45 -8.53 -12.62
N GLY A 12 3.46 -9.32 -12.19
CA GLY A 12 3.53 -10.77 -12.13
C GLY A 12 3.41 -11.27 -10.69
N LEU A 13 2.52 -12.25 -10.47
CA LEU A 13 2.22 -12.73 -9.13
C LEU A 13 3.34 -13.57 -8.51
N ASP A 14 4.21 -14.15 -9.32
CA ASP A 14 5.44 -14.81 -8.84
C ASP A 14 6.47 -13.82 -8.31
N ILE A 15 6.62 -12.66 -8.97
CA ILE A 15 7.45 -11.57 -8.43
C ILE A 15 6.87 -11.06 -7.12
N ALA A 16 5.54 -10.83 -7.08
CA ALA A 16 4.87 -10.43 -5.84
C ALA A 16 5.00 -11.49 -4.72
N ALA A 17 4.94 -12.78 -5.06
CA ALA A 17 5.18 -13.87 -4.11
C ALA A 17 6.62 -13.87 -3.60
N HIS A 18 7.61 -13.68 -4.48
CA HIS A 18 9.01 -13.56 -4.09
C HIS A 18 9.23 -12.37 -3.15
N VAL A 19 8.71 -11.19 -3.48
CA VAL A 19 8.78 -10.00 -2.62
C VAL A 19 8.11 -10.24 -1.27
N THR A 20 6.96 -10.93 -1.26
CA THR A 20 6.27 -11.29 -0.01
C THR A 20 7.14 -12.16 0.88
N GLU A 21 7.83 -13.15 0.29
CA GLU A 21 8.72 -14.05 1.00
C GLU A 21 9.97 -13.31 1.55
N THR A 22 10.60 -12.47 0.73
CA THR A 22 11.78 -11.70 1.16
C THR A 22 11.45 -10.68 2.24
N SER A 23 10.25 -10.11 2.21
CA SER A 23 9.81 -9.09 3.17
C SER A 23 9.30 -9.66 4.49
N ARG A 24 9.16 -11.00 4.63
CA ARG A 24 8.65 -11.61 5.87
C ARG A 24 9.39 -11.17 7.11
N ARG A 25 10.72 -11.10 7.04
CA ARG A 25 11.57 -10.70 8.17
C ARG A 25 11.36 -9.25 8.57
N ILE A 26 11.14 -8.37 7.59
CA ILE A 26 10.88 -6.95 7.81
C ILE A 26 9.51 -6.79 8.50
N VAL A 27 8.50 -7.46 7.95
CA VAL A 27 7.12 -7.38 8.45
C VAL A 27 6.96 -8.05 9.82
N ALA A 28 7.73 -9.09 10.14
CA ALA A 28 7.67 -9.78 11.44
C ALA A 28 7.97 -8.85 12.63
N ASN A 29 8.75 -7.78 12.41
CA ASN A 29 9.07 -6.79 13.43
C ASN A 29 8.07 -5.63 13.48
N ARG A 30 7.03 -5.62 12.63
CA ARG A 30 6.01 -4.57 12.58
C ARG A 30 4.76 -5.02 13.36
N PRO A 31 4.39 -4.35 14.48
CA PRO A 31 3.23 -4.72 15.27
C PRO A 31 1.92 -4.77 14.47
N GLY A 32 1.12 -5.81 14.66
CA GLY A 32 -0.19 -5.96 14.05
C GLY A 32 -0.21 -6.25 12.54
N PHE A 33 0.94 -6.32 11.87
CA PHE A 33 0.99 -6.70 10.46
C PHE A 33 0.84 -8.22 10.29
N GLU A 34 -0.05 -8.62 9.39
CA GLU A 34 -0.24 -10.00 8.97
C GLU A 34 0.04 -10.12 7.48
N ILE A 35 0.83 -11.12 7.11
CA ILE A 35 1.15 -11.40 5.71
C ILE A 35 -0.03 -12.12 5.05
N CYS A 36 -0.45 -11.60 3.90
CA CYS A 36 -1.46 -12.25 3.08
C CYS A 36 -0.81 -13.34 2.21
N GLU A 37 -0.98 -14.60 2.60
CA GLU A 37 -0.46 -15.76 1.85
C GLU A 37 -1.13 -16.00 0.49
N ALA A 38 -2.19 -15.26 0.17
CA ALA A 38 -3.00 -15.52 -1.02
C ALA A 38 -2.17 -15.42 -2.31
N VAL A 39 -1.33 -14.39 -2.45
CA VAL A 39 -0.50 -14.19 -3.65
C VAL A 39 0.54 -15.29 -3.80
N VAL A 40 1.16 -15.72 -2.69
CA VAL A 40 2.12 -16.85 -2.68
C VAL A 40 1.44 -18.13 -3.16
N LYS A 41 0.25 -18.44 -2.62
CA LYS A 41 -0.53 -19.63 -3.02
C LYS A 41 -1.02 -19.53 -4.47
N MET A 42 -1.41 -18.34 -4.93
CA MET A 42 -1.82 -18.11 -6.32
C MET A 42 -0.66 -18.37 -7.29
N ALA A 43 0.53 -17.86 -6.99
CA ALA A 43 1.72 -18.10 -7.80
C ALA A 43 2.07 -19.59 -7.85
N ALA A 44 2.07 -20.27 -6.70
CA ALA A 44 2.28 -21.72 -6.61
C ALA A 44 1.24 -22.53 -7.41
N ALA A 45 0.00 -22.03 -7.52
CA ALA A 45 -1.06 -22.61 -8.34
C ALA A 45 -0.98 -22.21 -9.84
N GLY A 46 0.15 -21.64 -10.28
CA GLY A 46 0.38 -21.27 -11.67
C GLY A 46 -0.41 -20.05 -12.13
N ARG A 47 -0.86 -19.18 -11.23
CA ARG A 47 -1.46 -17.89 -11.57
C ARG A 47 -0.35 -16.85 -11.52
N LEU A 48 0.14 -16.41 -12.68
CA LEU A 48 1.30 -15.53 -12.77
C LEU A 48 0.96 -14.14 -13.29
N GLY A 49 -0.33 -13.84 -13.46
CA GLY A 49 -0.80 -12.55 -13.95
C GLY A 49 -0.92 -12.48 -15.46
N LYS A 50 -0.69 -11.30 -16.03
CA LYS A 50 -0.84 -11.02 -17.46
C LYS A 50 0.07 -11.88 -18.33
N LYS A 51 1.29 -12.20 -17.86
CA LYS A 51 2.29 -12.94 -18.63
C LYS A 51 1.87 -14.36 -19.02
N ASN A 52 1.09 -15.02 -18.17
CA ASN A 52 0.50 -16.33 -18.46
C ASN A 52 -1.02 -16.29 -18.55
N LYS A 53 -1.57 -15.07 -18.71
CA LYS A 53 -2.98 -14.78 -18.95
C LYS A 53 -3.94 -15.18 -17.82
N LYS A 54 -3.40 -15.50 -16.64
CA LYS A 54 -4.16 -16.02 -15.50
C LYS A 54 -3.64 -15.40 -14.19
N GLY A 55 -4.39 -14.47 -13.63
CA GLY A 55 -4.02 -13.74 -12.42
C GLY A 55 -5.21 -13.51 -11.48
N PHE A 56 -5.41 -12.29 -11.02
CA PHE A 56 -6.70 -11.83 -10.51
C PHE A 56 -7.73 -11.69 -11.64
N TYR A 57 -7.25 -11.38 -12.83
CA TYR A 57 -8.04 -11.28 -14.04
C TYR A 57 -7.68 -12.35 -15.06
N GLN A 58 -8.57 -12.53 -16.03
CA GLN A 58 -8.32 -13.30 -17.25
C GLN A 58 -7.85 -12.35 -18.35
N TYR A 59 -6.90 -12.81 -19.17
CA TYR A 59 -6.39 -12.04 -20.30
C TYR A 59 -6.48 -12.84 -21.60
N ASP A 60 -6.70 -12.15 -22.72
CA ASP A 60 -6.68 -12.81 -24.03
C ASP A 60 -5.24 -13.03 -24.55
N ALA A 61 -5.14 -13.58 -25.77
CA ALA A 61 -3.86 -13.81 -26.43
C ALA A 61 -3.04 -12.51 -26.64
N LYS A 62 -3.70 -11.35 -26.72
CA LYS A 62 -3.09 -10.02 -26.88
C LYS A 62 -2.82 -9.33 -25.53
N GLY A 63 -3.11 -9.99 -24.40
CA GLY A 63 -2.93 -9.43 -23.06
C GLY A 63 -3.98 -8.40 -22.67
N LYS A 64 -5.13 -8.33 -23.36
CA LYS A 64 -6.27 -7.49 -22.98
C LYS A 64 -7.06 -8.18 -21.88
N ARG A 65 -7.38 -7.44 -20.82
CA ARG A 65 -8.20 -7.91 -19.70
C ARG A 65 -9.62 -8.25 -20.18
N GLN A 66 -10.07 -9.47 -19.92
CA GLN A 66 -11.39 -9.98 -20.29
C GLN A 66 -12.40 -9.91 -19.14
N GLY A 67 -11.94 -10.03 -17.90
CA GLY A 67 -12.82 -9.99 -16.73
C GLY A 67 -12.11 -10.46 -15.46
N ILE A 68 -12.85 -10.44 -14.35
CA ILE A 68 -12.39 -11.00 -13.06
C ILE A 68 -12.36 -12.52 -13.18
N ASP A 69 -11.29 -13.15 -12.70
CA ASP A 69 -11.29 -14.60 -12.52
C ASP A 69 -11.79 -14.94 -11.12
N ALA A 70 -13.05 -15.34 -11.00
CA ALA A 70 -13.67 -15.67 -9.71
C ALA A 70 -12.96 -16.86 -9.01
N SER A 71 -12.25 -17.71 -9.74
CA SER A 71 -11.46 -18.79 -9.15
C SER A 71 -10.28 -18.26 -8.30
N ALA A 72 -9.91 -16.98 -8.41
CA ALA A 72 -8.90 -16.35 -7.57
C ALA A 72 -9.37 -16.18 -6.10
N TYR A 73 -10.68 -16.09 -5.85
CA TYR A 73 -11.20 -15.87 -4.49
C TYR A 73 -10.90 -17.03 -3.53
N GLN A 74 -10.73 -18.26 -4.05
CA GLN A 74 -10.42 -19.44 -3.23
C GLN A 74 -9.10 -19.32 -2.43
N PHE A 75 -8.22 -18.39 -2.81
CA PHE A 75 -6.93 -18.16 -2.13
C PHE A 75 -7.03 -17.15 -0.99
N PHE A 76 -8.16 -16.45 -0.86
CA PHE A 76 -8.40 -15.44 0.16
C PHE A 76 -9.36 -15.97 1.23
N ARG A 77 -9.37 -15.34 2.41
CA ARG A 77 -10.30 -15.69 3.51
C ARG A 77 -11.75 -15.30 3.21
N GLY A 78 -12.00 -14.44 2.22
CA GLY A 78 -13.33 -13.95 1.85
C GLY A 78 -13.74 -14.38 0.44
N ASP A 79 -15.04 -14.27 0.15
CA ASP A 79 -15.65 -14.71 -1.12
C ASP A 79 -15.86 -13.57 -2.13
N GLY A 80 -15.33 -12.38 -1.83
CA GLY A 80 -15.47 -11.18 -2.65
C GLY A 80 -16.82 -10.47 -2.52
N LYS A 81 -17.71 -10.89 -1.61
CA LYS A 81 -19.03 -10.27 -1.43
C LYS A 81 -19.10 -9.23 -0.32
N THR A 82 -18.09 -9.16 0.54
CA THR A 82 -18.04 -8.15 1.61
C THR A 82 -17.91 -6.76 1.00
N ALA A 83 -18.98 -5.96 1.11
CA ALA A 83 -18.94 -4.56 0.76
C ALA A 83 -18.26 -3.77 1.90
N LEU A 84 -17.29 -2.95 1.53
CA LEU A 84 -16.67 -1.97 2.41
C LEU A 84 -16.95 -0.58 1.85
N PRO A 85 -17.12 0.46 2.70
CA PRO A 85 -17.16 1.83 2.23
C PRO A 85 -15.93 2.15 1.38
N ILE A 86 -16.13 2.86 0.26
CA ILE A 86 -15.04 3.21 -0.66
C ILE A 86 -13.95 4.00 0.07
N GLU A 87 -14.35 4.91 0.95
CA GLU A 87 -13.45 5.69 1.79
C GLU A 87 -12.60 4.80 2.69
N ASP A 88 -13.18 3.77 3.32
CA ASP A 88 -12.42 2.81 4.14
C ASP A 88 -11.39 2.05 3.28
N ILE A 89 -11.73 1.67 2.04
CA ILE A 89 -10.79 1.02 1.12
C ILE A 89 -9.62 1.96 0.77
N GLN A 90 -9.93 3.20 0.43
CA GLN A 90 -8.93 4.22 0.07
C GLN A 90 -8.02 4.55 1.25
N ASN A 91 -8.60 4.86 2.41
CA ASN A 91 -7.84 5.23 3.61
C ASN A 91 -6.97 4.07 4.09
N ARG A 92 -7.45 2.82 4.05
CA ARG A 92 -6.63 1.66 4.44
C ARG A 92 -5.39 1.50 3.56
N ALA A 93 -5.51 1.71 2.25
CA ALA A 93 -4.38 1.58 1.34
C ALA A 93 -3.42 2.77 1.47
N LEU A 94 -3.96 3.98 1.50
CA LEU A 94 -3.19 5.21 1.45
C LEU A 94 -2.46 5.49 2.77
N MET A 95 -3.13 5.30 3.91
CA MET A 95 -2.54 5.60 5.22
C MET A 95 -1.35 4.69 5.53
N LEU A 96 -1.41 3.39 5.16
CA LEU A 96 -0.25 2.50 5.33
C LEU A 96 0.95 2.95 4.49
N MET A 97 0.70 3.40 3.26
CA MET A 97 1.75 3.88 2.36
C MET A 97 2.39 5.19 2.88
N LEU A 98 1.57 6.12 3.36
CA LEU A 98 2.05 7.35 3.97
C LEU A 98 2.86 7.07 5.24
N ASN A 99 2.35 6.20 6.11
CA ASN A 99 3.02 5.87 7.36
C ASN A 99 4.37 5.19 7.11
N GLU A 100 4.46 4.29 6.14
CA GLU A 100 5.75 3.65 5.78
C GLU A 100 6.75 4.67 5.23
N ALA A 101 6.30 5.71 4.51
CA ALA A 101 7.19 6.79 4.09
C ALA A 101 7.76 7.54 5.31
N VAL A 102 6.94 7.82 6.32
CA VAL A 102 7.38 8.44 7.59
C VAL A 102 8.33 7.52 8.35
N LEU A 103 8.05 6.22 8.45
CA LEU A 103 8.93 5.25 9.08
C LEU A 103 10.29 5.18 8.36
N CYS A 104 10.30 5.16 7.02
CA CYS A 104 11.54 5.21 6.24
C CYS A 104 12.35 6.49 6.53
N LEU A 105 11.69 7.62 6.78
CA LEU A 105 12.36 8.86 7.19
C LEU A 105 12.89 8.78 8.63
N GLU A 106 12.10 8.25 9.57
CA GLU A 106 12.53 8.05 10.97
C GLU A 106 13.72 7.10 11.10
N GLU A 107 13.74 6.06 10.27
CA GLU A 107 14.80 5.04 10.24
C GLU A 107 16.04 5.48 9.45
N GLY A 108 16.01 6.68 8.85
CA GLY A 108 17.12 7.22 8.05
C GLY A 108 17.34 6.51 6.71
N ILE A 109 16.37 5.71 6.25
CA ILE A 109 16.36 5.11 4.90
C ILE A 109 16.21 6.20 3.85
N ILE A 110 15.31 7.16 4.11
CA ILE A 110 15.14 8.38 3.32
C ILE A 110 15.88 9.50 4.04
N ALA A 111 16.75 10.22 3.33
CA ALA A 111 17.57 11.27 3.92
C ALA A 111 16.76 12.52 4.33
N ASN A 112 15.72 12.88 3.56
CA ASN A 112 14.86 14.03 3.81
C ASN A 112 13.50 13.91 3.09
N PRO A 113 12.46 14.67 3.51
CA PRO A 113 11.14 14.61 2.89
C PRO A 113 11.11 14.87 1.38
N ARG A 114 11.97 15.77 0.88
CA ARG A 114 12.02 16.12 -0.55
C ARG A 114 12.46 14.94 -1.42
N ASP A 115 13.49 14.21 -0.99
CA ASP A 115 13.97 13.02 -1.70
C ASP A 115 12.94 11.89 -1.65
N GLY A 116 12.26 11.74 -0.50
CA GLY A 116 11.16 10.79 -0.36
C GLY A 116 9.97 11.12 -1.26
N ASP A 117 9.60 12.40 -1.36
CA ASP A 117 8.55 12.87 -2.26
C ASP A 117 8.89 12.58 -3.73
N LEU A 118 10.10 12.97 -4.15
CA LEU A 118 10.58 12.76 -5.50
C LEU A 118 10.65 11.25 -5.85
N GLY A 119 11.23 10.46 -4.95
CA GLY A 119 11.36 9.02 -5.11
C GLY A 119 10.01 8.31 -5.20
N ALA A 120 9.03 8.72 -4.40
CA ALA A 120 7.70 8.14 -4.44
C ALA A 120 6.95 8.47 -5.73
N VAL A 121 7.01 9.73 -6.18
CA VAL A 121 6.33 10.17 -7.42
C VAL A 121 6.93 9.48 -8.65
N PHE A 122 8.27 9.48 -8.78
CA PHE A 122 8.93 8.94 -9.97
C PHE A 122 9.17 7.43 -9.92
N GLY A 123 9.32 6.85 -8.73
CA GLY A 123 9.58 5.43 -8.55
C GLY A 123 8.30 4.60 -8.56
N ILE A 124 7.38 4.87 -7.63
CA ILE A 124 6.16 4.05 -7.46
C ILE A 124 4.90 4.69 -8.05
N GLY A 125 5.02 5.88 -8.65
CA GLY A 125 3.89 6.60 -9.24
C GLY A 125 2.93 7.15 -8.18
N PHE A 126 3.43 7.52 -6.99
CA PHE A 126 2.62 8.12 -5.94
C PHE A 126 1.97 9.41 -6.44
N LEU A 127 0.66 9.55 -6.18
CA LEU A 127 -0.26 10.62 -6.61
C LEU A 127 0.45 11.93 -7.07
N PRO A 128 0.84 12.06 -8.35
CA PRO A 128 1.76 13.12 -8.77
C PRO A 128 1.24 14.54 -8.53
N PHE A 129 -0.08 14.72 -8.59
CA PHE A 129 -0.75 16.00 -8.34
C PHE A 129 -0.68 16.47 -6.88
N THR A 130 -0.21 15.62 -5.95
CA THR A 130 -0.02 15.96 -4.53
C THR A 130 1.41 16.38 -4.19
N GLY A 131 2.35 16.19 -5.12
CA GLY A 131 3.77 16.49 -4.92
C GLY A 131 4.57 15.42 -4.18
N GLY A 132 3.94 14.34 -3.70
CA GLY A 132 4.59 13.25 -2.95
C GLY A 132 3.92 12.99 -1.59
N PRO A 133 4.24 11.87 -0.91
CA PRO A 133 3.63 11.50 0.36
C PRO A 133 3.76 12.56 1.46
N PHE A 134 4.93 13.17 1.65
CA PHE A 134 5.16 14.17 2.69
C PHE A 134 4.45 15.48 2.35
N ARG A 135 4.55 15.93 1.09
CA ARG A 135 3.81 17.11 0.63
C ARG A 135 2.28 16.92 0.71
N ALA A 136 1.80 15.71 0.41
CA ALA A 136 0.39 15.37 0.54
C ALA A 136 -0.07 15.48 2.00
N MET A 137 0.68 14.90 2.94
CA MET A 137 0.36 15.00 4.37
C MET A 137 0.35 16.45 4.86
N ASP A 138 1.32 17.27 4.46
CA ASP A 138 1.34 18.71 4.78
C ASP A 138 0.12 19.46 4.24
N SER A 139 -0.34 19.08 3.03
CA SER A 139 -1.50 19.70 2.39
C SER A 139 -2.83 19.26 2.99
N TRP A 140 -2.94 18.01 3.45
CA TRP A 140 -4.16 17.47 4.07
C TRP A 140 -4.25 17.81 5.56
N GLY A 141 -3.10 18.12 6.17
CA GLY A 141 -2.96 18.38 7.60
C GLY A 141 -2.49 17.13 8.34
N ILE A 142 -1.37 17.25 9.04
CA ILE A 142 -0.77 16.14 9.80
C ILE A 142 -1.76 15.60 10.83
N ASP A 143 -2.46 16.48 11.55
CA ASP A 143 -3.50 16.09 12.52
C ASP A 143 -4.61 15.26 11.90
N ALA A 144 -5.06 15.63 10.69
CA ALA A 144 -6.11 14.88 9.99
C ALA A 144 -5.62 13.48 9.63
N VAL A 145 -4.38 13.35 9.15
CA VAL A 145 -3.76 12.06 8.82
C VAL A 145 -3.65 11.18 10.08
N VAL A 146 -3.13 11.73 11.19
CA VAL A 146 -3.03 11.01 12.47
C VAL A 146 -4.41 10.55 12.96
N ASN A 147 -5.42 11.43 12.91
CA ASN A 147 -6.79 11.11 13.33
C ASN A 147 -7.41 10.00 12.47
N THR A 148 -7.20 10.02 11.16
CA THR A 148 -7.63 8.95 10.25
C THR A 148 -6.93 7.64 10.60
N MET A 149 -5.61 7.66 10.82
CA MET A 149 -4.83 6.49 11.20
C MET A 149 -5.28 5.88 12.52
N GLN A 150 -5.48 6.68 13.57
CA GLN A 150 -5.98 6.22 14.86
C GLN A 150 -7.40 5.65 14.74
N SER A 151 -8.24 6.21 13.87
CA SER A 151 -9.57 5.67 13.59
C SER A 151 -9.49 4.30 12.91
N LEU A 152 -8.54 4.12 11.97
CA LEU A 152 -8.27 2.83 11.35
C LEU A 152 -7.66 1.83 12.34
N GLN A 153 -6.78 2.27 13.24
CA GLN A 153 -6.19 1.44 14.29
C GLN A 153 -7.27 0.87 15.21
N LYS A 154 -8.21 1.70 15.66
CA LYS A 154 -9.37 1.25 16.46
C LYS A 154 -10.22 0.22 15.74
N LYS A 155 -10.42 0.36 14.43
CA LYS A 155 -11.27 -0.55 13.62
C LYS A 155 -10.56 -1.83 13.18
N TYR A 156 -9.27 -1.75 12.89
CA TYR A 156 -8.55 -2.78 12.12
C TYR A 156 -7.23 -3.23 12.76
N GLY A 157 -6.90 -2.72 13.94
CA GLY A 157 -5.77 -3.15 14.76
C GLY A 157 -4.47 -2.37 14.55
N GLU A 158 -3.45 -2.81 15.29
CA GLU A 158 -2.19 -2.10 15.51
C GLU A 158 -1.37 -1.75 14.26
N ARG A 159 -1.58 -2.43 13.12
CA ARG A 159 -0.87 -2.09 11.87
C ARG A 159 -1.13 -0.67 11.36
N PHE A 160 -2.20 -0.03 11.83
CA PHE A 160 -2.54 1.36 11.50
C PHE A 160 -2.10 2.36 12.57
N ALA A 161 -1.30 1.94 13.56
CA ALA A 161 -0.72 2.87 14.51
C ALA A 161 0.12 3.94 13.77
N PRO A 162 -0.09 5.24 14.04
CA PRO A 162 0.72 6.29 13.46
C PRO A 162 2.20 6.15 13.85
N ALA A 163 3.10 6.47 12.93
CA ALA A 163 4.53 6.59 13.20
C ALA A 163 4.78 7.67 14.25
N LYS A 164 5.83 7.50 15.07
CA LYS A 164 6.08 8.39 16.21
C LYS A 164 6.40 9.81 15.77
N MET A 165 7.06 10.00 14.63
CA MET A 165 7.30 11.31 14.05
C MET A 165 6.00 11.98 13.64
N LEU A 166 5.05 11.24 13.09
CA LEU A 166 3.77 11.80 12.69
C LEU A 166 2.97 12.29 13.91
N GLU A 167 2.97 11.51 15.01
CA GLU A 167 2.36 11.93 16.29
C GLU A 167 3.02 13.19 16.84
N ARG A 168 4.37 13.25 16.87
CA ARG A 168 5.11 14.43 17.34
C ARG A 168 4.85 15.68 16.51
N LEU A 169 4.77 15.54 15.19
CA LEU A 169 4.48 16.66 14.29
C LEU A 169 3.07 17.20 14.51
N ALA A 170 2.08 16.31 14.68
CA ALA A 170 0.71 16.68 15.02
C ALA A 170 0.64 17.45 16.35
N GLU A 171 1.24 16.91 17.41
CA GLU A 171 1.28 17.53 18.73
C GLU A 171 1.88 18.94 18.74
N ARG A 172 2.82 19.21 17.83
CA ARG A 172 3.53 20.50 17.72
C ARG A 172 2.95 21.44 16.68
N GLY A 173 1.97 20.99 15.89
CA GLY A 173 1.47 21.75 14.74
C GLY A 173 2.54 21.99 13.66
N GLU A 174 3.50 21.08 13.54
CA GLU A 174 4.62 21.16 12.60
C GLU A 174 4.31 20.45 11.27
N ARG A 175 5.19 20.64 10.29
CA ARG A 175 5.07 20.10 8.92
C ARG A 175 6.40 19.50 8.48
N PHE A 176 6.36 18.63 7.48
CA PHE A 176 7.58 18.07 6.89
C PHE A 176 8.36 19.12 6.10
N HIS A 177 7.65 19.97 5.36
CA HIS A 177 8.23 21.06 4.59
C HIS A 177 8.00 22.39 5.29
N GLN A 178 9.08 23.12 5.60
CA GLN A 178 8.96 24.50 6.05
C GLN A 178 8.44 25.37 4.89
N GLN A 179 7.55 26.32 5.20
CA GLN A 179 7.17 27.35 4.22
C GLN A 179 8.41 28.18 3.92
N GLY A 180 8.87 28.16 2.67
CA GLY A 180 9.84 29.12 2.16
C GLY A 180 9.23 30.51 1.99
#